data_AF-A0A2J6WU37-F1
#
_entry.id   AF-A0A2J6WU37-F1
#
_cell.length_a   1.000
_cell.length_b   1.000
_cell.length_c   1.000
_cell.angle_alpha   90.00
_cell.angle_beta   90.00
_cell.angle_gamma   90.00
#
_symmetry.space_group_name_H-M   'P 1'
#
loop_
_entity.id
_entity.type
_entity.pdbx_description
1 polymer ?
#
loop_
_entity_poly.entity_id
_entity_poly.type
_entity_poly.pdbx_seq_one_letter_code
_entity_poly.pdbx_strand_id
1 'polypeptide(L)'
;MAAILDNFSTHKSKKVINYANSLNIDLIFLPPYSPDLNPIEFILKSIKRVVLKSFVKSLADMMFRIAKSFYEFSKSIGFAKNRIKNF
;
A
#
# COMPACT_ATOMS: atom_id res chain seq x y z
N MET A 1 15.21 -2.58 9.98
CA MET A 1 14.39 -2.31 8.77
C MET A 1 12.98 -2.06 9.26
N ALA A 2 12.23 -1.07 8.76
CA ALA A 2 10.90 -0.79 9.29
C ALA A 2 9.81 -1.01 8.23
N ALA A 3 8.69 -1.61 8.63
CA ALA A 3 7.48 -1.76 7.84
C ALA A 3 6.35 -0.94 8.46
N ILE A 4 5.76 -0.03 7.68
CA ILE A 4 4.62 0.78 8.10
C ILE A 4 3.34 0.05 7.69
N LEU A 5 2.45 -0.18 8.64
CA LEU A 5 1.25 -0.99 8.46
C LEU A 5 0.00 -0.25 8.96
N ASP A 6 -1.14 -0.53 8.31
CA ASP A 6 -2.43 -0.14 8.85
C ASP A 6 -2.82 -1.00 10.06
N ASN A 7 -3.96 -0.69 10.66
CA ASN A 7 -4.46 -1.39 11.84
C ASN A 7 -5.22 -2.70 11.54
N PHE A 8 -5.06 -3.29 10.35
CA PHE A 8 -5.71 -4.55 10.03
C PHE A 8 -5.32 -5.64 11.05
N SER A 9 -6.32 -6.34 11.58
CA SER A 9 -6.13 -7.26 12.72
C SER A 9 -5.12 -8.37 12.45
N THR A 10 -5.02 -8.82 11.19
CA THR A 10 -4.05 -9.84 10.76
C THR A 10 -2.60 -9.37 10.92
N HIS A 11 -2.31 -8.07 10.73
CA HIS A 11 -0.98 -7.50 10.92
C HIS A 11 -0.53 -7.56 12.39
N LYS A 12 -1.49 -7.59 13.33
CA LYS A 12 -1.25 -7.69 14.78
C LYS A 12 -1.23 -9.13 15.29
N SER A 13 -1.36 -10.12 14.40
CA SER A 13 -1.32 -11.52 14.81
C SER A 13 0.06 -11.88 15.34
N LYS A 14 0.11 -12.75 16.35
CA LYS A 14 1.38 -13.25 16.93
C LYS A 14 2.29 -13.86 15.86
N LYS A 15 1.70 -14.54 14.85
CA LYS A 15 2.44 -15.13 13.74
C LYS A 15 3.20 -14.08 12.93
N VAL A 16 2.54 -12.97 12.57
CA VAL A 16 3.15 -11.88 11.80
C VAL A 16 4.23 -11.17 12.63
N ILE A 17 3.95 -10.85 13.88
CA ILE A 17 4.89 -10.17 14.78
C ILE A 17 6.15 -11.02 14.99
N ASN A 18 5.98 -12.31 15.31
CA ASN A 18 7.12 -13.20 15.55
C ASN A 18 7.98 -13.38 14.30
N TYR A 19 7.36 -13.48 13.13
CA TYR A 19 8.09 -13.59 11.87
C TYR A 19 8.85 -12.30 11.53
N ALA A 20 8.22 -11.13 11.69
CA ALA A 20 8.89 -9.84 11.51
C ALA A 20 10.10 -9.67 12.46
N ASN A 21 9.94 -10.03 13.73
CA ASN A 21 11.01 -10.00 14.71
C ASN A 21 12.18 -10.93 14.32
N SER A 22 11.90 -12.15 13.83
CA SER A 22 12.94 -13.07 13.34
C SER A 22 13.75 -12.51 12.16
N LEU A 23 13.17 -11.55 11.43
CA LEU A 23 13.80 -10.86 10.30
C LEU A 23 14.39 -9.50 10.69
N ASN A 24 14.37 -9.12 11.97
CA ASN A 24 14.76 -7.78 12.46
C ASN A 24 14.00 -6.64 11.72
N ILE A 25 12.70 -6.86 11.52
CA ILE A 25 11.78 -5.88 10.93
C ILE A 25 10.92 -5.26 12.03
N ASP A 26 11.03 -3.95 12.20
CA ASP A 26 10.20 -3.18 13.11
C ASP A 26 8.85 -2.90 12.46
N LEU A 27 7.77 -3.33 13.11
CA LEU A 27 6.40 -3.07 12.66
C LEU A 27 5.89 -1.77 13.28
N ILE A 28 5.67 -0.75 12.44
CA ILE A 28 5.15 0.56 12.84
C ILE A 28 3.70 0.65 12.40
N PHE A 29 2.78 0.73 13.35
CA PHE A 29 1.35 0.87 13.07
C PHE A 29 0.96 2.33 12.96
N LEU A 30 0.18 2.66 11.93
CA LEU A 30 -0.41 3.98 11.78
C LEU A 30 -1.41 4.27 12.91
N PRO A 31 -1.65 5.55 13.28
CA PRO A 31 -2.71 5.91 14.20
C PRO A 31 -4.08 5.40 13.71
N PRO A 32 -5.01 5.11 14.63
CA PRO A 32 -6.36 4.71 14.26
C PRO A 32 -7.02 5.71 13.29
N TYR A 33 -7.83 5.20 12.36
CA TYR A 33 -8.59 6.00 11.40
C TYR A 33 -7.77 7.00 10.58
N SER A 34 -6.50 6.68 10.30
CA SER A 34 -5.58 7.53 9.52
C SER A 34 -5.26 6.96 8.13
N PRO A 35 -6.26 6.68 7.27
CA PRO A 35 -6.01 6.16 5.92
C PRO A 35 -5.21 7.13 5.06
N ASP A 36 -5.30 8.43 5.36
CA ASP A 36 -4.54 9.50 4.75
C ASP A 36 -3.02 9.38 4.89
N LEU A 37 -2.57 8.60 5.88
CA LEU A 37 -1.17 8.34 6.20
C LEU A 37 -0.68 7.03 5.59
N ASN A 38 -1.57 6.22 4.98
CA ASN A 38 -1.21 4.98 4.32
C ASN A 38 -0.90 5.24 2.83
N PRO A 39 0.37 5.16 2.39
CA PRO A 39 0.75 5.50 1.02
C PRO A 39 0.06 4.63 -0.05
N ILE A 40 -0.32 3.40 0.30
CA ILE A 40 -0.97 2.47 -0.62
C ILE A 40 -2.37 2.95 -1.04
N GLU A 41 -3.09 3.67 -0.18
CA GLU A 41 -4.45 4.15 -0.46
C GLU A 41 -4.48 5.07 -1.67
N PHE A 42 -3.46 5.92 -1.81
CA PHE A 42 -3.33 6.80 -2.96
C PHE A 42 -3.04 6.03 -4.25
N ILE A 43 -2.12 5.06 -4.18
CA ILE A 43 -1.79 4.21 -5.33
C ILE A 43 -3.03 3.45 -5.77
N LEU A 44 -3.78 2.85 -4.84
CA LEU A 44 -5.04 2.17 -5.11
C LEU A 44 -6.10 3.10 -5.71
N LYS A 45 -6.23 4.33 -5.21
CA LYS A 45 -7.13 5.35 -5.80
C LYS A 45 -6.75 5.67 -7.24
N SER A 46 -5.45 5.74 -7.54
CA SER A 46 -4.95 6.02 -8.89
C SER A 46 -5.16 4.84 -9.84
N ILE A 47 -4.86 3.62 -9.39
CA ILE A 47 -5.13 2.38 -10.13
C ILE A 47 -6.63 2.26 -10.44
N LYS A 48 -7.51 2.47 -9.45
CA LYS A 48 -8.97 2.43 -9.63
C LYS A 48 -9.41 3.38 -10.75
N ARG A 49 -8.87 4.60 -10.81
CA ARG A 49 -9.18 5.56 -11.88
C ARG A 49 -8.72 5.07 -13.26
N VAL A 50 -7.55 4.44 -13.36
CA VAL A 50 -7.05 3.88 -14.63
C VAL A 50 -7.96 2.75 -15.10
N VAL A 51 -8.32 1.82 -14.21
CA VAL A 51 -9.16 0.68 -14.55
C VAL A 51 -10.57 1.13 -14.94
N LEU A 52 -11.18 2.06 -14.19
CA LEU A 52 -12.52 2.58 -14.49
C LEU A 52 -12.61 3.30 -15.84
N LYS A 53 -11.52 3.90 -16.31
CA LYS A 53 -11.44 4.57 -17.62
C LYS A 53 -10.97 3.65 -18.75
N SER A 54 -10.61 2.42 -18.44
CA SER A 54 -10.08 1.45 -19.40
C SER A 54 -11.19 0.53 -19.89
N PHE A 55 -11.16 0.18 -21.17
CA PHE A 55 -11.90 -0.99 -21.65
C PHE A 55 -11.16 -2.26 -21.22
N VAL A 56 -11.77 -3.02 -20.30
CA VAL A 56 -11.21 -4.25 -19.73
C VAL A 56 -11.78 -5.45 -20.48
N LYS A 57 -10.92 -6.21 -21.15
CA LYS A 57 -11.33 -7.33 -22.01
C LYS A 57 -11.53 -8.65 -21.27
N SER A 58 -10.84 -8.82 -20.14
CA SER A 58 -10.86 -10.04 -19.34
C SER A 58 -10.28 -9.78 -17.94
N LEU A 59 -10.43 -10.76 -17.04
CA LEU A 59 -9.77 -10.72 -15.74
C LEU A 59 -8.25 -10.62 -15.87
N ALA A 60 -7.65 -11.33 -16.83
CA ALA A 60 -6.21 -11.28 -17.08
C ALA A 60 -5.75 -9.88 -17.54
N ASP A 61 -6.52 -9.23 -18.43
CA ASP A 61 -6.26 -7.85 -18.85
C ASP A 61 -6.38 -6.86 -17.66
N MET A 62 -7.38 -7.06 -16.79
CA MET A 62 -7.54 -6.28 -15.56
C MET A 62 -6.33 -6.42 -14.63
N MET A 63 -5.89 -7.67 -14.37
CA MET A 63 -4.73 -7.95 -13.53
C MET A 63 -3.46 -7.33 -14.12
N PHE A 64 -3.24 -7.45 -15.42
CA PHE A 64 -2.11 -6.83 -16.12
C PHE A 64 -2.11 -5.31 -15.95
N ARG A 65 -3.26 -4.65 -16.13
CA ARG A 65 -3.39 -3.19 -15.96
C ARG A 65 -3.14 -2.76 -14.53
N ILE A 66 -3.70 -3.47 -13.55
CA ILE A 66 -3.47 -3.20 -12.13
C ILE A 66 -1.98 -3.30 -11.79
N ALA A 67 -1.33 -4.38 -12.17
CA ALA A 67 0.09 -4.61 -11.89
C ALA A 67 0.97 -3.54 -12.56
N LYS A 68 0.71 -3.24 -13.84
CA LYS A 68 1.43 -2.20 -14.58
C LYS A 68 1.27 -0.83 -13.91
N SER A 69 0.06 -0.41 -13.63
CA SER A 69 -0.21 0.88 -12.97
C SER A 69 0.37 0.95 -11.56
N PHE A 70 0.33 -0.15 -10.80
CA PHE A 70 0.97 -0.21 -9.49
C PHE A 70 2.47 0.05 -9.58
N TYR A 71 3.16 -0.60 -10.53
CA TYR A 71 4.59 -0.41 -10.72
C TYR A 71 4.96 0.99 -11.24
N GLU A 72 4.13 1.58 -12.08
CA GLU A 72 4.31 2.97 -12.53
C GLU A 72 4.14 3.96 -11.38
N PHE A 73 3.09 3.81 -10.56
CA PHE A 73 2.82 4.73 -9.46
C PHE A 73 3.76 4.54 -8.27
N SER A 74 4.20 3.31 -7.96
CA SER A 74 5.09 3.06 -6.82
C SER A 74 6.47 3.71 -6.95
N LYS A 75 6.91 4.01 -8.18
CA LYS A 75 8.18 4.69 -8.45
C LYS A 75 8.19 6.17 -8.07
N SER A 76 7.02 6.81 -7.97
CA SER A 76 6.97 8.24 -7.68
C SER A 76 7.06 8.49 -6.18
N ILE A 77 8.24 8.94 -5.75
CA ILE A 77 8.52 9.38 -4.36
C ILE A 77 7.57 10.52 -3.94
N GLY A 78 7.02 11.28 -4.89
CA GLY A 78 6.04 12.34 -4.63
C GLY A 78 4.78 11.85 -3.90
N PHE A 79 4.40 10.58 -4.05
CA PHE A 79 3.25 10.01 -3.35
C PHE A 79 3.48 9.80 -1.85
N ALA A 80 4.71 9.52 -1.44
CA ALA A 80 5.06 9.39 -0.02
C ALA A 80 5.52 10.72 0.61
N LYS A 81 6.28 11.53 -0.15
CA LYS A 81 7.02 12.68 0.37
C LYS A 81 6.14 13.83 0.88
N ASN A 82 4.97 14.06 0.30
CA ASN A 82 4.10 15.18 0.71
C ASN A 82 3.31 14.94 2.00
N ARG A 83 3.20 13.68 2.47
CA ARG A 83 2.39 13.33 3.65
C ARG A 83 3.25 12.89 4.84
N ILE A 84 4.45 12.35 4.61
CA ILE A 84 5.42 12.05 5.69
C ILE A 84 5.93 13.33 6.36
N LYS A 85 5.98 14.47 5.65
CA LYS A 85 6.42 15.76 6.22
C LYS A 85 5.52 16.32 7.33
N ASN A 86 4.29 15.81 7.47
CA ASN A 86 3.34 16.27 8.48
C ASN A 86 3.23 15.29 9.66
N PHE A 87 4.23 14.41 9.82
CA PHE A 87 4.38 13.47 10.92
C PHE A 87 5.55 13.88 11.81
#